data_AF-A0A4P2QPN4-F1
#
_entry.id   AF-A0A4P2QPN4-F1
#
_cell.length_a   1.000
_cell.length_b   1.000
_cell.length_c   1.000
_cell.angle_alpha   90.00
_cell.angle_beta   90.00
_cell.angle_gamma   90.00
#
_symmetry.space_group_name_H-M   'P 1'
#
loop_
_entity.id
_entity.type
_entity.pdbx_description
1 polymer ?
#
loop_
_entity_poly.entity_id
_entity_poly.type
_entity_poly.pdbx_seq_one_letter_code
_entity_poly.pdbx_strand_id
1 'polypeptide(L)'
;MNHESLAKELIRALRGRRSQLGFSRRLGFRTNVVYTWESGRRWPTAATFLVAARRAGVDVAGAVGRFFPSTPAWLAHTDPASDEGVAALLSEMRSMSPIVDVARRAGRSRYAVARWLSGEAEPRLPDFLRMIEACSLRLLDFVALFADPAALPATSAAWRTLEAQRRAVYEEPLLPAILLALDMPSYRALPRHEPGWIARRLGFPVEDEARCLDRLAEAGQIRKSRGRWIVAPIRTVDTRPDPDAEHRLKCFWAGVGLSRLTRKAEGRFSFNVFTVSEADLAKLSELHVSYFQNMRAVIAESRPPERVVVVNLQLFPLDGG
;
A
#
# COMPACT_ATOMS: atom_id res chain seq x y z
N MET A 1 -5.20 11.56 -9.09
CA MET A 1 -5.45 12.79 -8.29
C MET A 1 -4.68 13.97 -8.89
N ASN A 2 -4.99 15.25 -8.59
CA ASN A 2 -4.12 16.36 -8.99
C ASN A 2 -2.95 16.50 -8.00
N HIS A 3 -1.77 16.05 -8.42
CA HIS A 3 -0.56 16.03 -7.60
C HIS A 3 0.02 17.42 -7.29
N GLU A 4 -0.24 18.42 -8.14
CA GLU A 4 0.20 19.78 -7.87
C GLU A 4 -0.64 20.42 -6.77
N SER A 5 -1.96 20.27 -6.81
CA SER A 5 -2.82 20.73 -5.72
C SER A 5 -2.45 20.05 -4.40
N LEU A 6 -2.27 18.73 -4.42
CA LEU A 6 -1.83 17.97 -3.24
C LEU A 6 -0.47 18.45 -2.70
N ALA A 7 0.50 18.71 -3.59
CA ALA A 7 1.81 19.21 -3.19
C ALA A 7 1.71 20.57 -2.46
N LYS A 8 0.86 21.50 -2.93
CA LYS A 8 0.63 22.80 -2.24
C LYS A 8 0.02 22.59 -0.86
N GLU A 9 -0.98 21.73 -0.78
CA GLU A 9 -1.71 21.44 0.45
C GLU A 9 -0.81 20.76 1.49
N LEU A 10 0.01 19.80 1.09
CA LEU A 10 1.02 19.17 1.95
C LEU A 10 2.03 20.16 2.52
N ILE A 11 2.58 21.05 1.68
CA ILE A 11 3.54 22.07 2.13
C ILE A 11 2.86 23.01 3.13
N ARG A 12 1.62 23.41 2.86
CA ARG A 12 0.82 24.26 3.76
C ARG A 12 0.54 23.56 5.10
N ALA A 13 0.21 22.27 5.06
CA ALA A 13 -0.02 21.46 6.25
C ALA A 13 1.24 21.36 7.12
N LEU A 14 2.41 21.07 6.52
CA LEU A 14 3.69 21.04 7.22
C LEU A 14 4.08 22.40 7.83
N ARG A 15 3.83 23.49 7.10
CA ARG A 15 4.06 24.85 7.64
C ARG A 15 3.22 25.09 8.89
N GLY A 16 1.97 24.63 8.88
CA GLY A 16 0.99 24.87 9.93
C GLY A 16 0.71 26.37 10.09
N ARG A 17 0.69 26.86 11.33
CA ARG A 17 0.38 28.27 11.66
C ARG A 17 1.52 29.25 11.38
N ARG A 18 2.72 28.78 11.04
CA ARG A 18 3.90 29.65 10.81
C ARG A 18 3.67 30.51 9.56
N SER A 19 4.21 31.72 9.50
CA SER A 19 4.22 32.50 8.26
C SER A 19 5.10 31.82 7.19
N GLN A 20 4.83 32.07 5.91
CA GLN A 20 5.63 31.51 4.80
C GLN A 20 7.10 31.90 4.91
N LEU A 21 7.38 33.17 5.25
CA LEU A 21 8.74 33.66 5.48
C LEU A 21 9.38 33.01 6.72
N GLY A 22 8.63 32.89 7.82
CA GLY A 22 9.10 32.24 9.04
C GLY A 22 9.48 30.77 8.81
N PHE A 23 8.68 30.05 8.03
CA PHE A 23 8.99 28.67 7.65
C PHE A 23 10.18 28.61 6.69
N SER A 24 10.27 29.48 5.69
CA SER A 24 11.43 29.56 4.79
C SER A 24 12.74 29.75 5.56
N ARG A 25 12.77 30.66 6.55
CA ARG A 25 13.93 30.88 7.42
C ARG A 25 14.27 29.65 8.26
N ARG A 26 13.26 28.97 8.81
CA ARG A 26 13.45 27.71 9.57
C ARG A 26 14.08 26.60 8.72
N LEU A 27 13.78 26.59 7.42
CA LEU A 27 14.36 25.68 6.44
C LEU A 27 15.77 26.09 5.98
N GLY A 28 16.30 27.24 6.44
CA GLY A 28 17.62 27.74 6.08
C GLY A 28 17.65 28.60 4.81
N PHE A 29 16.50 28.93 4.21
CA PHE A 29 16.45 29.79 3.03
C PHE A 29 16.49 31.27 3.41
N ARG A 30 17.26 32.05 2.65
CA ARG A 30 17.33 33.52 2.77
C ARG A 30 16.10 34.22 2.18
N THR A 31 15.42 33.58 1.23
CA THR A 31 14.28 34.12 0.49
C THR A 31 12.99 33.37 0.84
N ASN A 32 11.82 33.97 0.51
CA ASN A 32 10.51 33.37 0.76
C ASN A 32 10.18 32.25 -0.26
N VAL A 33 10.93 31.16 -0.22
CA VAL A 33 10.75 30.02 -1.14
C VAL A 33 9.40 29.34 -0.94
N VAL A 34 8.90 29.29 0.31
CA VAL A 34 7.63 28.63 0.65
C VAL A 34 6.44 29.31 -0.04
N TYR A 35 6.47 30.64 -0.21
CA TYR A 35 5.47 31.33 -1.03
C TYR A 35 5.43 30.81 -2.48
N THR A 36 6.60 30.60 -3.09
CA THR A 36 6.67 30.09 -4.46
C THR A 36 6.18 28.64 -4.57
N TRP A 37 6.37 27.86 -3.49
CA TRP A 37 5.88 26.49 -3.40
C TRP A 37 4.36 26.43 -3.21
N GLU A 38 3.81 27.18 -2.26
CA GLU A 38 2.36 27.19 -2.00
C GLU A 38 1.53 27.82 -3.13
N SER A 39 2.13 28.72 -3.92
CA SER A 39 1.50 29.24 -5.14
C SER A 39 1.61 28.28 -6.33
N GLY A 40 2.54 27.32 -6.29
CA GLY A 40 2.86 26.42 -7.39
C GLY A 40 3.71 27.02 -8.50
N ARG A 41 4.37 28.16 -8.25
CA ARG A 41 5.31 28.77 -9.21
C ARG A 41 6.61 27.97 -9.31
N ARG A 42 7.01 27.33 -8.21
CA ARG A 42 8.18 26.43 -8.11
C ARG A 42 7.85 25.29 -7.16
N TRP A 43 8.66 24.24 -7.19
CA TRP A 43 8.48 23.09 -6.32
C TRP A 43 9.78 22.73 -5.60
N PRO A 44 9.74 22.34 -4.32
CA PRO A 44 10.89 21.70 -3.69
C PRO A 44 11.16 20.36 -4.39
N THR A 45 12.40 19.90 -4.30
CA THR A 45 12.69 18.49 -4.59
C THR A 45 12.11 17.59 -3.49
N ALA A 46 12.07 16.28 -3.71
CA ALA A 46 11.55 15.32 -2.74
C ALA A 46 12.33 15.33 -1.42
N ALA A 47 13.66 15.26 -1.46
CA ALA A 47 14.61 15.41 -0.38
C ALA A 47 14.40 16.74 0.35
N THR A 48 14.29 17.85 -0.40
CA THR A 48 14.00 19.17 0.21
C THR A 48 12.65 19.16 0.96
N PHE A 49 11.63 18.51 0.42
CA PHE A 49 10.34 18.34 1.09
C PHE A 49 10.44 17.48 2.35
N LEU A 50 11.18 16.37 2.30
CA LEU A 50 11.40 15.48 3.45
C LEU A 50 12.23 16.19 4.54
N VAL A 51 13.23 16.98 4.17
CA VAL A 51 13.93 17.89 5.11
C VAL A 51 12.95 18.88 5.73
N ALA A 52 12.03 19.43 4.94
CA ALA A 52 11.01 20.35 5.46
C ALA A 52 10.05 19.66 6.45
N ALA A 53 9.64 18.43 6.18
CA ALA A 53 8.86 17.61 7.09
C ALA A 53 9.62 17.34 8.40
N ARG A 54 10.90 16.95 8.31
CA ARG A 54 11.77 16.78 9.49
C ARG A 54 11.86 18.05 10.32
N ARG A 55 12.10 19.19 9.67
CA ARG A 55 12.15 20.51 10.34
C ARG A 55 10.80 20.92 10.91
N ALA A 56 9.68 20.43 10.38
CA ALA A 56 8.34 20.63 10.93
C ALA A 56 8.05 19.73 12.15
N GLY A 57 8.90 18.75 12.45
CA GLY A 57 8.78 17.85 13.60
C GLY A 57 8.36 16.42 13.25
N VAL A 58 8.30 16.06 11.96
CA VAL A 58 8.01 14.68 11.53
C VAL A 58 9.26 13.82 11.67
N ASP A 59 9.14 12.68 12.34
CA ASP A 59 10.15 11.61 12.27
C ASP A 59 10.07 10.94 10.89
N VAL A 60 10.83 11.50 9.94
CA VAL A 60 10.83 11.05 8.54
C VAL A 60 11.32 9.61 8.40
N ALA A 61 12.35 9.21 9.16
CA ALA A 61 12.88 7.85 9.07
C ALA A 61 11.86 6.84 9.58
N GLY A 62 11.29 7.06 10.77
CA GLY A 62 10.22 6.20 11.28
C GLY A 62 8.96 6.21 10.41
N ALA A 63 8.59 7.36 9.84
CA ALA A 63 7.47 7.48 8.91
C ALA A 63 7.67 6.63 7.64
N VAL A 64 8.84 6.75 7.00
CA VAL A 64 9.19 5.94 5.83
C VAL A 64 9.24 4.46 6.20
N GLY A 65 9.84 4.10 7.34
CA GLY A 65 9.88 2.72 7.83
C GLY A 65 8.48 2.11 7.97
N ARG A 66 7.53 2.82 8.58
CA ARG A 66 6.12 2.39 8.72
C ARG A 66 5.38 2.24 7.39
N PHE A 67 5.82 2.91 6.33
CA PHE A 67 5.18 2.78 5.01
C PHE A 67 5.36 1.38 4.43
N PHE A 68 6.52 0.76 4.69
CA PHE A 68 6.88 -0.56 4.21
C PHE A 68 6.41 -1.69 5.16
N PRO A 69 6.20 -2.91 4.65
CA PRO A 69 5.87 -4.08 5.47
C PRO A 69 6.97 -4.48 6.45
N SER A 70 8.22 -4.34 6.04
CA SER A 70 9.40 -4.51 6.87
C SER A 70 10.29 -3.28 6.67
N THR A 71 11.02 -2.87 7.70
CA THR A 71 11.95 -1.76 7.60
C THR A 71 12.96 -2.05 6.49
N PRO A 72 13.08 -1.19 5.46
CA PRO A 72 14.03 -1.42 4.38
C PRO A 72 15.48 -1.37 4.88
N ALA A 73 16.33 -2.29 4.41
CA ALA A 73 17.72 -2.37 4.86
C ALA A 73 18.52 -1.09 4.60
N TRP A 74 18.26 -0.40 3.48
CA TRP A 74 18.91 0.87 3.14
C TRP A 74 18.67 1.96 4.18
N LEU A 75 17.55 1.92 4.90
CA LEU A 75 17.18 2.95 5.88
C LEU A 75 18.13 2.98 7.09
N ALA A 76 18.88 1.90 7.33
CA ALA A 76 19.91 1.83 8.38
C ALA A 76 21.15 2.66 8.04
N HIS A 77 21.40 2.94 6.75
CA HIS A 77 22.66 3.53 6.28
C HIS A 77 22.47 4.79 5.43
N THR A 78 21.26 5.03 4.92
CA THR A 78 20.98 6.14 4.01
C THR A 78 19.83 7.00 4.58
N ASP A 79 20.07 8.30 4.68
CA ASP A 79 19.06 9.26 5.11
C ASP A 79 17.93 9.35 4.06
N PRO A 80 16.66 9.06 4.40
CA PRO A 80 15.54 9.17 3.45
C PRO A 80 15.33 10.59 2.91
N ALA A 81 15.82 11.63 3.58
CA ALA A 81 15.73 13.02 3.13
C ALA A 81 16.96 13.49 2.33
N SER A 82 17.76 12.57 1.82
CA SER A 82 18.81 12.85 0.83
C SER A 82 18.38 12.40 -0.57
N ASP A 83 19.07 12.88 -1.61
CA ASP A 83 18.83 12.49 -2.99
C ASP A 83 18.98 10.97 -3.19
N GLU A 84 19.99 10.38 -2.56
CA GLU A 84 20.24 8.93 -2.53
C GLU A 84 19.11 8.19 -1.81
N GLY A 85 18.64 8.69 -0.67
CA GLY A 85 17.53 8.10 0.07
C GLY A 85 16.21 8.16 -0.69
N VAL A 86 15.96 9.22 -1.45
CA VAL A 86 14.80 9.31 -2.35
C VAL A 86 14.89 8.26 -3.45
N ALA A 87 16.06 8.10 -4.08
CA ALA A 87 16.26 7.08 -5.12
C ALA A 87 16.08 5.65 -4.56
N ALA A 88 16.63 5.38 -3.38
CA ALA A 88 16.47 4.10 -2.68
C ALA A 88 14.99 3.82 -2.34
N LEU A 89 14.27 4.81 -1.82
CA LEU A 89 12.84 4.73 -1.52
C LEU A 89 12.02 4.42 -2.79
N LEU A 90 12.28 5.13 -3.89
CA LEU A 90 11.57 4.92 -5.16
C LEU A 90 11.87 3.54 -5.76
N SER A 91 13.12 3.10 -5.66
CA SER A 91 13.57 1.78 -6.14
C SER A 91 12.95 0.65 -5.33
N GLU A 92 12.91 0.77 -4.00
CA GLU A 92 12.26 -0.18 -3.10
C GLU A 92 10.77 -0.34 -3.46
N MET A 93 10.05 0.77 -3.63
CA MET A 93 8.63 0.71 -4.00
C MET A 93 8.38 0.20 -5.42
N ARG A 94 9.26 0.51 -6.37
CA ARG A 94 9.15 -0.04 -7.73
C ARG A 94 9.24 -1.56 -7.69
N SER A 95 10.15 -2.09 -6.86
CA SER A 95 10.50 -3.50 -6.83
C SER A 95 10.78 -4.00 -8.26
N MET A 96 10.19 -5.11 -8.68
CA MET A 96 10.39 -5.71 -10.01
C MET A 96 9.58 -5.06 -11.13
N SER A 97 8.76 -4.03 -10.86
CA SER A 97 7.93 -3.38 -11.89
C SER A 97 8.81 -2.80 -13.03
N PRO A 98 8.53 -3.12 -14.32
CA PRO A 98 9.27 -2.55 -15.43
C PRO A 98 9.18 -1.01 -15.46
N ILE A 99 10.30 -0.35 -15.74
CA ILE A 99 10.40 1.13 -15.77
C ILE A 99 9.36 1.73 -16.73
N VAL A 100 9.12 1.08 -17.88
CA VAL A 100 8.16 1.54 -18.89
C VAL A 100 6.73 1.58 -18.34
N ASP A 101 6.36 0.61 -17.50
CA ASP A 101 5.01 0.55 -16.91
C ASP A 101 4.83 1.56 -15.78
N VAL A 102 5.87 1.78 -14.98
CA VAL A 102 5.87 2.85 -13.98
C VAL A 102 5.78 4.22 -14.66
N ALA A 103 6.57 4.46 -15.71
CA ALA A 103 6.55 5.70 -16.47
C ALA A 103 5.17 6.00 -17.09
N ARG A 104 4.53 4.97 -17.67
CA ARG A 104 3.17 5.06 -18.20
C ARG A 104 2.16 5.43 -17.11
N ARG A 105 2.20 4.75 -15.96
CA ARG A 105 1.32 5.04 -14.81
C ARG A 105 1.54 6.43 -14.22
N ALA A 106 2.80 6.86 -14.11
CA ALA A 106 3.16 8.18 -13.59
C ALA A 106 2.87 9.33 -14.57
N GLY A 107 2.65 9.03 -15.87
CA GLY A 107 2.51 10.03 -16.92
C GLY A 107 3.81 10.79 -17.20
N ARG A 108 4.95 10.08 -17.11
CA ARG A 108 6.29 10.64 -17.30
C ARG A 108 7.09 9.81 -18.30
N SER A 109 8.18 10.38 -18.82
CA SER A 109 9.04 9.66 -19.75
C SER A 109 9.83 8.56 -19.03
N ARG A 110 10.09 7.45 -19.71
CA ARG A 110 10.94 6.36 -19.18
C ARG A 110 12.33 6.85 -18.77
N TYR A 111 12.85 7.87 -19.46
CA TYR A 111 14.17 8.46 -19.19
C TYR A 111 14.17 9.26 -17.88
N ALA A 112 13.14 10.08 -17.63
CA ALA A 112 13.03 10.80 -16.36
C ALA A 112 12.89 9.83 -15.18
N VAL A 113 12.04 8.82 -15.33
CA VAL A 113 11.85 7.78 -14.31
C VAL A 113 13.14 7.00 -14.05
N ALA A 114 13.86 6.59 -15.09
CA ALA A 114 15.14 5.89 -14.93
C ALA A 114 16.15 6.71 -14.13
N ARG A 115 16.29 8.01 -14.44
CA ARG A 115 17.21 8.91 -13.73
C ARG A 115 16.82 9.15 -12.27
N TRP A 116 15.52 9.18 -11.96
CA TRP A 116 15.05 9.29 -10.57
C TRP A 116 15.32 8.03 -9.76
N LEU A 117 15.21 6.85 -10.40
CA LEU A 117 15.48 5.57 -9.76
C LEU A 117 16.98 5.33 -9.55
N SER A 118 17.84 5.80 -10.47
CA SER A 118 19.29 5.69 -10.35
C SER A 118 19.93 6.79 -9.47
N GLY A 119 19.16 7.81 -9.07
CA GLY A 119 19.68 8.95 -8.30
C GLY A 119 20.42 10.00 -9.15
N GLU A 120 20.49 9.84 -10.47
CA GLU A 120 21.09 10.84 -11.39
C GLU A 120 20.30 12.15 -11.50
N ALA A 121 19.06 12.14 -11.04
CA ALA A 121 18.22 13.32 -10.93
C ALA A 121 17.21 13.11 -9.81
N GLU A 122 16.65 14.21 -9.30
CA GLU A 122 15.66 14.15 -8.23
C GLU A 122 14.28 14.63 -8.73
N PRO A 123 13.19 13.91 -8.45
CA PRO A 123 11.85 14.40 -8.78
C PRO A 123 11.48 15.60 -7.90
N ARG A 124 10.74 16.54 -8.49
CA ARG A 124 10.06 17.60 -7.73
C ARG A 124 8.86 17.01 -7.01
N LEU A 125 8.40 17.65 -5.93
CA LEU A 125 7.34 17.11 -5.07
C LEU A 125 6.10 16.57 -5.82
N PRO A 126 5.51 17.28 -6.81
CA PRO A 126 4.38 16.71 -7.56
C PRO A 126 4.73 15.40 -8.28
N ASP A 127 5.93 15.30 -8.85
CA ASP A 127 6.40 14.08 -9.54
C ASP A 127 6.78 12.98 -8.56
N PHE A 128 7.31 13.35 -7.40
CA PHE A 128 7.54 12.40 -6.32
C PHE A 128 6.23 11.75 -5.87
N LEU A 129 5.17 12.53 -5.65
CA LEU A 129 3.85 12.00 -5.32
C LEU A 129 3.27 11.14 -6.46
N ARG A 130 3.50 11.50 -7.73
CA ARG A 130 3.12 10.66 -8.88
C ARG A 130 3.82 9.31 -8.86
N MET A 131 5.12 9.30 -8.54
CA MET A 131 5.90 8.07 -8.43
C MET A 131 5.39 7.21 -7.27
N ILE A 132 5.06 7.80 -6.13
CA ILE A 132 4.43 7.10 -5.00
C ILE A 132 3.10 6.46 -5.44
N GLU A 133 2.21 7.22 -6.09
CA GLU A 133 0.93 6.69 -6.59
C GLU A 133 1.16 5.55 -7.60
N ALA A 134 2.06 5.75 -8.57
CA ALA A 134 2.32 4.79 -9.64
C ALA A 134 2.97 3.48 -9.15
N CYS A 135 3.85 3.55 -8.16
CA CYS A 135 4.55 2.37 -7.64
C CYS A 135 3.75 1.63 -6.57
N SER A 136 3.08 2.35 -5.67
CA SER A 136 2.46 1.73 -4.48
C SER A 136 0.94 1.61 -4.52
N LEU A 137 0.27 2.47 -5.31
CA LEU A 137 -1.19 2.71 -5.24
C LEU A 137 -1.69 3.15 -3.84
N ARG A 138 -0.77 3.52 -2.95
CA ARG A 138 -0.99 3.89 -1.54
C ARG A 138 -0.61 5.34 -1.25
N LEU A 139 -0.85 6.23 -2.23
CA LEU A 139 -0.52 7.66 -2.10
C LEU A 139 -1.16 8.29 -0.86
N LEU A 140 -2.41 7.94 -0.55
CA LEU A 140 -3.11 8.48 0.61
C LEU A 140 -2.47 8.07 1.94
N ASP A 141 -2.01 6.82 2.03
CA ASP A 141 -1.30 6.33 3.21
C ASP A 141 0.05 7.03 3.36
N PHE A 142 0.72 7.28 2.24
CA PHE A 142 1.95 8.06 2.25
C PHE A 142 1.71 9.50 2.70
N VAL A 143 0.63 10.15 2.24
CA VAL A 143 0.22 11.49 2.71
C VAL A 143 -0.04 11.48 4.22
N ALA A 144 -0.71 10.44 4.74
CA ALA A 144 -1.03 10.28 6.15
C ALA A 144 0.21 10.24 7.07
N LEU A 145 1.39 9.94 6.52
CA LEU A 145 2.66 10.00 7.25
C LEU A 145 3.10 11.43 7.60
N PHE A 146 2.61 12.43 6.88
CA PHE A 146 3.08 13.82 6.97
C PHE A 146 1.98 14.82 7.36
N ALA A 147 0.73 14.51 7.04
CA ALA A 147 -0.43 15.35 7.36
C ALA A 147 -1.71 14.51 7.40
N ASP A 148 -2.72 14.97 8.13
CA ASP A 148 -4.05 14.36 8.11
C ASP A 148 -4.70 14.50 6.72
N PRO A 149 -4.91 13.40 5.97
CA PRO A 149 -5.50 13.46 4.64
C PRO A 149 -6.97 13.90 4.65
N ALA A 150 -7.68 13.79 5.79
CA ALA A 150 -9.04 14.27 5.93
C ALA A 150 -9.13 15.81 5.91
N ALA A 151 -8.07 16.48 6.39
CA ALA A 151 -7.97 17.93 6.46
C ALA A 151 -7.55 18.60 5.14
N LEU A 152 -7.06 17.83 4.16
CA LEU A 152 -6.62 18.38 2.87
C LEU A 152 -7.75 18.28 1.83
N PRO A 153 -8.16 19.40 1.18
CA PRO A 153 -9.19 19.38 0.16
C PRO A 153 -8.96 18.35 -0.97
N ALA A 154 -7.72 18.21 -1.45
CA ALA A 154 -7.37 17.29 -2.54
C ALA A 154 -7.52 15.80 -2.17
N THR A 155 -7.44 15.45 -0.88
CA THR A 155 -7.50 14.05 -0.41
C THR A 155 -8.73 13.71 0.40
N SER A 156 -9.43 14.67 1.00
CA SER A 156 -10.51 14.44 1.97
C SER A 156 -11.59 13.45 1.50
N ALA A 157 -12.14 13.63 0.29
CA ALA A 157 -13.14 12.72 -0.27
C ALA A 157 -12.53 11.33 -0.55
N ALA A 158 -11.34 11.31 -1.14
CA ALA A 158 -10.60 10.10 -1.47
C ALA A 158 -10.21 9.29 -0.22
N TRP A 159 -9.88 9.96 0.88
CA TRP A 159 -9.55 9.39 2.17
C TRP A 159 -10.78 8.81 2.86
N ARG A 160 -11.91 9.53 2.89
CA ARG A 160 -13.17 9.00 3.41
C ARG A 160 -13.59 7.70 2.72
N THR A 161 -13.43 7.62 1.40
CA THR A 161 -13.67 6.38 0.66
C THR A 161 -12.72 5.27 1.08
N LEU A 162 -11.41 5.54 1.22
CA LEU A 162 -10.43 4.53 1.65
C LEU A 162 -10.71 4.02 3.07
N GLU A 163 -11.03 4.91 4.01
CA GLU A 163 -11.37 4.54 5.39
C GLU A 163 -12.66 3.71 5.48
N ALA A 164 -13.68 4.03 4.68
CA ALA A 164 -14.88 3.21 4.58
C ALA A 164 -14.56 1.80 4.04
N GLN A 165 -13.66 1.70 3.06
CA GLN A 165 -13.21 0.43 2.50
C GLN A 165 -12.41 -0.39 3.52
N ARG A 166 -11.54 0.25 4.31
CA ARG A 166 -10.83 -0.42 5.42
C ARG A 166 -11.79 -1.00 6.43
N ARG A 167 -12.74 -0.19 6.90
CA ARG A 167 -13.75 -0.60 7.87
C ARG A 167 -14.55 -1.79 7.37
N ALA A 168 -14.97 -1.77 6.11
CA ALA A 168 -15.68 -2.90 5.51
C ALA A 168 -14.86 -4.19 5.55
N VAL A 169 -13.56 -4.13 5.24
CA VAL A 169 -12.66 -5.31 5.30
C VAL A 169 -12.48 -5.81 6.74
N TYR A 170 -12.43 -4.90 7.72
CA TYR A 170 -12.33 -5.28 9.13
C TYR A 170 -13.59 -5.97 9.65
N GLU A 171 -14.76 -5.50 9.23
CA GLU A 171 -16.06 -6.05 9.60
C GLU A 171 -16.35 -7.37 8.86
N GLU A 172 -15.94 -7.47 7.59
CA GLU A 172 -16.19 -8.62 6.73
C GLU A 172 -14.88 -9.10 6.08
N PRO A 173 -14.11 -9.98 6.75
CA PRO A 173 -12.82 -10.48 6.27
C PRO A 173 -12.84 -11.20 4.92
N LEU A 174 -14.02 -11.64 4.43
CA LEU A 174 -14.19 -12.30 3.14
C LEU A 174 -14.14 -11.33 1.94
N LEU A 175 -14.37 -10.03 2.15
CA LEU A 175 -14.47 -9.06 1.05
C LEU A 175 -13.25 -9.05 0.11
N PRO A 176 -11.99 -9.09 0.59
CA PRO A 176 -10.83 -9.15 -0.30
C PRO A 176 -10.83 -10.39 -1.21
N ALA A 177 -11.24 -11.55 -0.69
CA ALA A 177 -11.28 -12.78 -1.48
C ALA A 177 -12.38 -12.72 -2.55
N ILE A 178 -13.52 -12.11 -2.24
CA ILE A 178 -14.61 -11.89 -3.22
C ILE A 178 -14.16 -10.92 -4.31
N LEU A 179 -13.49 -9.82 -3.96
CA LEU A 179 -12.93 -8.90 -4.95
C LEU A 179 -11.95 -9.60 -5.91
N LEU A 180 -11.09 -10.48 -5.40
CA LEU A 180 -10.19 -11.29 -6.23
C LEU A 180 -10.95 -12.27 -7.13
N ALA A 181 -12.03 -12.89 -6.63
CA ALA A 181 -12.86 -13.78 -7.44
C ALA A 181 -13.57 -13.05 -8.59
N LEU A 182 -14.01 -11.81 -8.37
CA LEU A 182 -14.61 -10.96 -9.41
C LEU A 182 -13.62 -10.54 -10.51
N ASP A 183 -12.32 -10.53 -10.21
CA ASP A 183 -11.25 -10.19 -11.16
C ASP A 183 -10.88 -11.38 -12.08
N MET A 184 -11.30 -12.61 -11.73
CA MET A 184 -10.98 -13.82 -12.48
C MET A 184 -11.53 -13.80 -13.91
N PRO A 185 -10.78 -14.29 -14.92
CA PRO A 185 -11.28 -14.46 -16.28
C PRO A 185 -12.56 -15.31 -16.34
N SER A 186 -12.63 -16.38 -15.53
CA SER A 186 -13.79 -17.28 -15.49
C SER A 186 -15.06 -16.58 -15.00
N TYR A 187 -14.95 -15.65 -14.05
CA TYR A 187 -16.10 -14.84 -13.62
C TYR A 187 -16.45 -13.77 -14.66
N ARG A 188 -15.44 -13.11 -15.23
CA ARG A 188 -15.62 -12.06 -16.24
C ARG A 188 -16.22 -12.58 -17.55
N ALA A 189 -16.02 -13.86 -17.85
CA ALA A 189 -16.62 -14.55 -18.98
C ALA A 189 -18.11 -14.82 -18.80
N LEU A 190 -18.65 -14.74 -17.57
CA LEU A 190 -20.08 -14.95 -17.35
C LEU A 190 -20.91 -13.85 -18.05
N PRO A 191 -22.04 -14.22 -18.69
CA PRO A 191 -22.95 -13.25 -19.29
C PRO A 191 -23.65 -12.39 -18.23
N ARG A 192 -23.92 -12.96 -17.05
CA ARG A 192 -24.51 -12.31 -15.88
C ARG A 192 -23.98 -12.93 -14.60
N HIS A 193 -24.10 -12.24 -13.47
CA HIS A 193 -23.75 -12.81 -12.17
C HIS A 193 -24.70 -13.96 -11.83
N GLU A 194 -24.13 -15.10 -11.42
CA GLU A 194 -24.86 -16.26 -10.94
C GLU A 194 -24.71 -16.36 -9.41
N PRO A 195 -25.79 -16.24 -8.63
CA PRO A 195 -25.72 -16.38 -7.19
C PRO A 195 -25.09 -17.71 -6.76
N GLY A 196 -24.20 -17.65 -5.77
CA GLY A 196 -23.48 -18.81 -5.27
C GLY A 196 -22.27 -19.20 -6.11
N TRP A 197 -21.99 -18.53 -7.24
CA TRP A 197 -20.81 -18.84 -8.05
C TRP A 197 -19.53 -18.61 -7.25
N ILE A 198 -19.45 -17.49 -6.53
CA ILE A 198 -18.24 -17.13 -5.76
C ILE A 198 -18.13 -18.03 -4.51
N ALA A 199 -19.24 -18.22 -3.80
CA ALA A 199 -19.35 -19.10 -2.64
C ALA A 199 -18.88 -20.53 -2.96
N ARG A 200 -19.39 -21.13 -4.05
CA ARG A 200 -18.95 -22.46 -4.50
C ARG A 200 -17.48 -22.47 -4.90
N ARG A 201 -17.00 -21.42 -5.56
CA ARG A 201 -15.62 -21.31 -6.03
C ARG A 201 -14.61 -21.19 -4.88
N LEU A 202 -14.97 -20.47 -3.82
CA LEU A 202 -14.10 -20.16 -2.69
C LEU A 202 -14.35 -21.04 -1.46
N GLY A 203 -15.45 -21.80 -1.44
CA GLY A 203 -15.77 -22.78 -0.41
C GLY A 203 -16.35 -22.16 0.87
N PHE A 204 -17.24 -21.17 0.72
CA PHE A 204 -17.96 -20.53 1.83
C PHE A 204 -19.49 -20.51 1.57
N PRO A 205 -20.35 -20.22 2.56
CA PRO A 205 -21.81 -20.18 2.41
C PRO A 205 -22.33 -19.18 1.37
N VAL A 206 -23.46 -19.47 0.72
CA VAL A 206 -24.03 -18.59 -0.32
C VAL A 206 -24.59 -17.30 0.29
N GLU A 207 -25.02 -17.34 1.54
CA GLU A 207 -25.54 -16.21 2.30
C GLU A 207 -24.46 -15.15 2.52
N ASP A 208 -23.22 -15.59 2.78
CA ASP A 208 -22.06 -14.71 2.92
C ASP A 208 -21.72 -14.02 1.60
N GLU A 209 -21.94 -14.67 0.44
CA GLU A 209 -21.69 -14.07 -0.89
C GLU A 209 -22.61 -12.87 -1.10
N ALA A 210 -23.92 -13.05 -0.89
CA ALA A 210 -24.90 -11.98 -1.06
C ALA A 210 -24.60 -10.80 -0.13
N ARG A 211 -24.41 -11.07 1.17
CA ARG A 211 -24.08 -10.05 2.18
C ARG A 211 -22.83 -9.27 1.79
N CYS A 212 -21.77 -9.95 1.38
CA CYS A 212 -20.52 -9.31 1.00
C CYS A 212 -20.64 -8.49 -0.29
N LEU A 213 -21.34 -8.99 -1.31
CA LEU A 213 -21.55 -8.26 -2.56
C LEU A 213 -22.34 -6.96 -2.31
N ASP A 214 -23.35 -6.99 -1.45
CA ASP A 214 -24.12 -5.80 -1.08
C ASP A 214 -23.22 -4.77 -0.38
N ARG A 215 -22.42 -5.20 0.60
CA ARG A 215 -21.44 -4.33 1.29
C ARG A 215 -20.40 -3.74 0.33
N LEU A 216 -19.87 -4.53 -0.60
CA LEU A 216 -18.93 -4.06 -1.62
C LEU A 216 -19.58 -3.01 -2.54
N ALA A 217 -20.86 -3.18 -2.87
CA ALA A 217 -21.60 -2.26 -3.72
C ALA A 217 -21.90 -0.95 -2.98
N GLU A 218 -22.33 -1.01 -1.72
CA GLU A 218 -22.52 0.14 -0.83
C GLU A 218 -21.22 0.94 -0.65
N ALA A 219 -20.09 0.24 -0.48
CA ALA A 219 -18.75 0.85 -0.38
C ALA A 219 -18.22 1.37 -1.73
N GLY A 220 -18.96 1.20 -2.84
CA GLY A 220 -18.57 1.62 -4.19
C GLY A 220 -17.36 0.86 -4.76
N GLN A 221 -16.99 -0.27 -4.17
CA GLN A 221 -15.87 -1.11 -4.65
C GLN A 221 -16.27 -1.97 -5.84
N ILE A 222 -17.56 -2.25 -6.00
CA ILE A 222 -18.11 -2.94 -7.16
C ILE A 222 -19.34 -2.20 -7.68
N ARG A 223 -19.67 -2.43 -8.96
CA ARG A 223 -20.91 -1.95 -9.57
C ARG A 223 -21.48 -2.98 -10.52
N LYS A 224 -22.80 -2.98 -10.72
CA LYS A 224 -23.42 -3.82 -11.77
C LYS A 224 -23.18 -3.21 -13.15
N SER A 225 -22.78 -4.04 -14.10
CA SER A 225 -22.68 -3.70 -15.53
C SER A 225 -23.13 -4.91 -16.34
N ARG A 226 -24.11 -4.71 -17.22
CA ARG A 226 -24.70 -5.80 -18.05
C ARG A 226 -25.07 -7.05 -17.25
N GLY A 227 -25.67 -6.87 -16.06
CA GLY A 227 -26.14 -7.97 -15.22
C GLY A 227 -25.06 -8.71 -14.42
N ARG A 228 -23.79 -8.28 -14.44
CA ARG A 228 -22.71 -8.83 -13.62
C ARG A 228 -22.02 -7.75 -12.78
N TRP A 229 -21.40 -8.16 -11.68
CA TRP A 229 -20.56 -7.27 -10.89
C TRP A 229 -19.22 -7.01 -11.59
N ILE A 230 -18.77 -5.76 -11.58
CA ILE A 230 -17.42 -5.38 -12.01
C ILE A 230 -16.75 -4.60 -10.89
N VAL A 231 -15.47 -4.90 -10.66
CA VAL A 231 -14.65 -4.21 -9.67
C VAL A 231 -14.35 -2.80 -10.16
N ALA A 232 -14.57 -1.80 -9.31
CA ALA A 232 -14.15 -0.43 -9.57
C ALA A 232 -12.61 -0.35 -9.61
N PRO A 233 -12.00 0.65 -10.27
CA PRO A 233 -10.54 0.81 -10.28
C PRO A 233 -10.00 0.83 -8.85
N ILE A 234 -9.29 -0.24 -8.48
CA ILE A 234 -8.92 -0.54 -7.09
C ILE A 234 -7.96 0.53 -6.58
N ARG A 235 -8.17 0.96 -5.34
CA ARG A 235 -7.11 1.45 -4.46
C ARG A 235 -6.73 0.32 -3.52
N THR A 236 -5.44 0.04 -3.40
CA THR A 236 -4.97 -1.00 -2.48
C THR A 236 -5.41 -0.63 -1.07
N VAL A 237 -6.18 -1.50 -0.41
CA VAL A 237 -6.58 -1.31 0.99
C VAL A 237 -5.49 -1.91 1.87
N ASP A 238 -4.71 -1.04 2.51
CA ASP A 238 -3.75 -1.45 3.53
C ASP A 238 -4.45 -1.52 4.88
N THR A 239 -4.51 -2.71 5.48
CA THR A 239 -5.19 -3.01 6.74
C THR A 239 -4.27 -2.88 7.97
N ARG A 240 -2.97 -2.68 7.77
CA ARG A 240 -1.97 -2.54 8.84
C ARG A 240 -2.13 -1.33 9.77
N PRO A 241 -2.81 -0.22 9.40
CA PRO A 241 -2.96 0.91 10.32
C PRO A 241 -3.71 0.60 11.63
N ASP A 242 -4.49 -0.50 11.69
CA ASP A 242 -5.19 -0.96 12.89
C ASP A 242 -4.64 -2.35 13.31
N PRO A 243 -3.75 -2.41 14.32
CA PRO A 243 -3.13 -3.67 14.74
C PRO A 243 -4.13 -4.71 15.25
N ASP A 244 -5.20 -4.29 15.91
CA ASP A 244 -6.22 -5.19 16.44
C ASP A 244 -7.06 -5.78 15.31
N ALA A 245 -7.41 -4.95 14.31
CA ALA A 245 -8.09 -5.43 13.12
C ALA A 245 -7.20 -6.35 12.27
N GLU A 246 -5.91 -6.01 12.13
CA GLU A 246 -4.93 -6.87 11.47
C GLU A 246 -4.84 -8.23 12.18
N HIS A 247 -4.80 -8.24 13.52
CA HIS A 247 -4.79 -9.46 14.31
C HIS A 247 -6.07 -10.29 14.08
N ARG A 248 -7.26 -9.67 14.13
CA ARG A 248 -8.53 -10.36 13.82
C ARG A 248 -8.54 -10.96 12.42
N LEU A 249 -8.00 -10.25 11.41
CA LEU A 249 -7.88 -10.76 10.05
C LEU A 249 -6.94 -11.98 9.98
N LYS A 250 -5.79 -11.94 10.67
CA LYS A 250 -4.87 -13.09 10.76
C LYS A 250 -5.54 -14.29 11.40
N CYS A 251 -6.26 -14.11 12.51
CA CYS A 251 -7.03 -15.17 13.17
C CYS A 251 -8.09 -15.77 12.24
N PHE A 252 -8.84 -14.92 11.53
CA PHE A 252 -9.85 -15.37 10.58
C PHE A 252 -9.24 -16.28 9.49
N TRP A 253 -8.18 -15.82 8.81
CA TRP A 253 -7.55 -16.58 7.74
C TRP A 253 -6.86 -17.85 8.25
N ALA A 254 -6.26 -17.82 9.44
CA ALA A 254 -5.74 -19.02 10.10
C ALA A 254 -6.86 -20.04 10.37
N GLY A 255 -8.02 -19.57 10.86
CA GLY A 255 -9.21 -20.39 11.06
C GLY A 255 -9.75 -21.03 9.77
N VAL A 256 -9.73 -20.30 8.65
CA VAL A 256 -10.06 -20.87 7.32
C VAL A 256 -9.08 -21.99 6.96
N GLY A 257 -7.78 -21.78 7.19
CA GLY A 257 -6.74 -22.79 6.98
C GLY A 257 -6.96 -24.04 7.82
N LEU A 258 -7.25 -23.86 9.12
CA LEU A 258 -7.58 -24.95 10.04
C LEU A 258 -8.82 -25.73 9.57
N SER A 259 -9.91 -25.04 9.23
CA SER A 259 -11.13 -25.69 8.74
C SER A 259 -10.89 -26.51 7.46
N ARG A 260 -10.06 -26.00 6.54
CA ARG A 260 -9.68 -26.72 5.31
C ARG A 260 -8.81 -27.94 5.60
N LEU A 261 -7.84 -27.82 6.52
CA LEU A 261 -7.01 -28.93 6.97
C LEU A 261 -7.87 -30.03 7.61
N THR A 262 -8.80 -29.68 8.51
CA THR A 262 -9.71 -30.64 9.15
C THR A 262 -10.56 -31.41 8.13
N ARG A 263 -10.99 -30.74 7.05
CA ARG A 263 -11.77 -31.35 5.96
C ARG A 263 -10.91 -32.09 4.93
N LYS A 264 -9.59 -32.18 5.13
CA LYS A 264 -8.63 -32.76 4.17
C LYS A 264 -8.77 -32.16 2.76
N ALA A 265 -9.05 -30.85 2.68
CA ALA A 265 -9.14 -30.15 1.42
C ALA A 265 -7.77 -30.12 0.71
N GLU A 266 -7.77 -29.99 -0.61
CA GLU A 266 -6.55 -29.85 -1.40
C GLU A 266 -5.77 -28.59 -0.99
N GLY A 267 -4.47 -28.74 -0.77
CA GLY A 267 -3.56 -27.65 -0.35
C GLY A 267 -2.24 -28.20 0.19
N ARG A 268 -1.26 -27.32 0.36
CA ARG A 268 0.00 -27.67 1.03
C ARG A 268 -0.12 -27.34 2.51
N PHE A 269 -0.28 -28.37 3.33
CA PHE A 269 -0.26 -28.28 4.78
C PHE A 269 0.96 -29.04 5.27
N SER A 270 1.91 -28.33 5.86
CA SER A 270 3.16 -28.92 6.34
C SER A 270 3.50 -28.24 7.66
N PHE A 271 4.02 -29.03 8.60
CA PHE A 271 4.52 -28.52 9.87
C PHE A 271 5.83 -29.23 10.21
N ASN A 272 6.70 -28.53 10.92
CA ASN A 272 7.91 -29.09 11.50
C ASN A 272 8.09 -28.49 12.89
N VAL A 273 8.36 -29.33 13.89
CA VAL A 273 8.66 -28.91 15.26
C VAL A 273 10.11 -29.29 15.53
N PHE A 274 10.93 -28.30 15.86
CA PHE A 274 12.37 -28.46 15.99
C PHE A 274 12.91 -27.49 17.04
N THR A 275 14.10 -27.78 17.56
CA THR A 275 14.85 -26.87 18.45
C THR A 275 15.91 -26.12 17.64
N VAL A 276 16.12 -24.83 17.96
CA VAL A 276 17.16 -23.99 17.35
C VAL A 276 17.78 -23.08 18.40
N SER A 277 18.98 -22.57 18.11
CA SER A 277 19.56 -21.47 18.88
C SER A 277 18.81 -20.15 18.59
N GLU A 278 18.88 -19.18 19.50
CA GLU A 278 18.36 -17.82 19.27
C GLU A 278 18.95 -17.16 18.01
N ALA A 279 20.25 -17.36 17.78
CA ALA A 279 20.92 -16.83 16.60
C ALA A 279 20.37 -17.46 15.30
N ASP A 280 20.03 -18.74 15.32
CA ASP A 280 19.43 -19.40 14.16
C ASP A 280 17.94 -19.08 14.03
N LEU A 281 17.23 -18.81 15.13
CA LEU A 281 15.85 -18.32 15.10
C LEU A 281 15.77 -16.95 14.40
N ALA A 282 16.75 -16.07 14.63
CA ALA A 282 16.85 -14.80 13.90
C ALA A 282 17.05 -15.02 12.38
N LYS A 283 17.94 -15.94 11.98
CA LYS A 283 18.15 -16.31 10.56
C LYS A 283 16.89 -16.90 9.94
N LEU A 284 16.16 -17.75 10.67
CA LEU A 284 14.89 -18.33 10.20
C LEU A 284 13.82 -17.24 10.02
N SER A 285 13.81 -16.23 10.88
CA SER A 285 12.91 -15.07 10.76
C SER A 285 13.23 -14.26 9.51
N GLU A 286 14.50 -14.05 9.17
CA GLU A 286 14.92 -13.40 7.92
C GLU A 286 14.52 -14.23 6.68
N LEU A 287 14.71 -15.54 6.71
CA LEU A 287 14.26 -16.44 5.64
C LEU A 287 12.74 -16.39 5.45
N HIS A 288 11.99 -16.30 6.54
CA HIS A 288 10.54 -16.15 6.51
C HIS A 288 10.13 -14.85 5.79
N VAL A 289 10.80 -13.74 6.08
CA VAL A 289 10.58 -12.46 5.38
C VAL A 289 10.94 -12.57 3.89
N SER A 290 12.10 -13.14 3.57
CA SER A 290 12.57 -13.33 2.19
C SER A 290 11.61 -14.17 1.36
N TYR A 291 11.07 -15.25 1.95
CA TYR A 291 10.03 -16.08 1.31
C TYR A 291 8.81 -15.25 0.90
N PHE A 292 8.30 -14.40 1.79
CA PHE A 292 7.15 -13.53 1.49
C PHE A 292 7.46 -12.50 0.39
N GLN A 293 8.66 -11.93 0.38
CA GLN A 293 9.09 -11.01 -0.67
C GLN A 293 9.13 -11.71 -2.04
N ASN A 294 9.74 -12.89 -2.12
CA ASN A 294 9.82 -13.69 -3.34
C ASN A 294 8.42 -14.12 -3.82
N MET A 295 7.55 -14.56 -2.89
CA MET A 295 6.16 -14.90 -3.21
C MET A 295 5.41 -13.72 -3.80
N ARG A 296 5.56 -12.51 -3.24
CA ARG A 296 4.93 -11.30 -3.78
C ARG A 296 5.41 -10.96 -5.18
N ALA A 297 6.70 -11.17 -5.47
CA ALA A 297 7.24 -10.98 -6.82
C ALA A 297 6.57 -11.93 -7.83
N VAL A 298 6.45 -13.22 -7.48
CA VAL A 298 5.74 -14.21 -8.31
C VAL A 298 4.26 -13.82 -8.51
N ILE A 299 3.56 -13.38 -7.46
CA ILE A 299 2.16 -12.92 -7.54
C ILE A 299 2.03 -11.74 -8.51
N ALA A 300 2.96 -10.78 -8.48
CA ALA A 300 2.92 -9.59 -9.34
C ALA A 300 3.05 -9.93 -10.83
N GLU A 301 3.80 -10.99 -11.16
CA GLU A 301 4.00 -11.49 -12.52
C GLU A 301 2.93 -12.49 -12.97
N SER A 302 2.22 -13.11 -12.02
CA SER A 302 1.20 -14.13 -12.29
C SER A 302 0.00 -13.55 -13.04
N ARG A 303 -0.09 -13.87 -14.34
CA ARG A 303 -1.24 -13.54 -15.20
C ARG A 303 -1.53 -14.71 -16.15
N PRO A 304 -2.82 -15.03 -16.38
CA PRO A 304 -4.02 -14.41 -15.80
C PRO A 304 -4.32 -14.86 -14.34
N PRO A 305 -5.14 -14.12 -13.56
CA PRO A 305 -5.49 -14.49 -12.19
C PRO A 305 -6.61 -15.55 -12.17
N GLU A 306 -6.23 -16.83 -12.09
CA GLU A 306 -7.18 -17.95 -12.21
C GLU A 306 -7.67 -18.53 -10.86
N ARG A 307 -6.92 -18.26 -9.79
CA ARG A 307 -7.14 -18.85 -8.46
C ARG A 307 -7.03 -17.77 -7.37
N VAL A 308 -7.94 -17.80 -6.41
CA VAL A 308 -7.76 -17.09 -5.13
C VAL A 308 -7.04 -18.05 -4.20
N VAL A 309 -5.87 -17.63 -3.72
CA VAL A 309 -5.03 -18.42 -2.82
C VAL A 309 -4.75 -17.61 -1.57
N VAL A 310 -4.79 -18.28 -0.43
CA VAL A 310 -4.37 -17.73 0.86
C VAL A 310 -3.16 -18.53 1.31
N VAL A 311 -2.13 -17.83 1.77
CA VAL A 311 -0.92 -18.42 2.34
C VAL A 311 -0.81 -17.97 3.79
N ASN A 312 -0.86 -18.95 4.69
CA ASN A 312 -0.60 -18.76 6.11
C ASN A 312 0.67 -19.53 6.46
N LEU A 313 1.77 -18.81 6.66
CA LEU A 313 3.01 -19.38 7.18
C LEU A 313 3.23 -18.81 8.57
N GLN A 314 3.51 -19.67 9.55
CA GLN A 314 3.67 -19.29 10.94
C GLN A 314 5.04 -19.75 11.44
N LEU A 315 5.76 -18.86 12.10
CA LEU A 315 7.00 -19.15 12.82
C LEU A 315 6.84 -18.49 14.19
N PHE A 316 6.84 -19.28 15.26
CA PHE A 316 6.66 -18.80 16.63
C PHE A 316 7.43 -19.69 17.62
N PRO A 317 7.98 -19.12 18.69
CA PRO A 317 8.47 -19.89 19.83
C PRO A 317 7.28 -20.60 20.52
N LEU A 318 7.50 -21.82 21.01
CA LEU A 318 6.50 -22.59 21.77
C LEU A 318 6.65 -22.42 23.28
N ASP A 319 7.85 -22.06 23.71
CA ASP A 319 8.13 -21.62 25.06
C ASP A 319 7.49 -20.25 25.31
N GLY A 320 6.80 -20.14 26.44
CA GLY A 320 6.20 -18.88 26.85
C GLY A 320 7.30 -17.88 27.21
N GLY A 321 7.29 -16.73 26.54
CA GLY A 321 7.85 -15.49 27.10
C GLY A 321 6.87 -14.88 28.08
#